data_AF-A0A6G1RIM8-F1
#
_entry.id   AF-A0A6G1RIM8-F1
#
_cell.length_a   1.000
_cell.length_b   1.000
_cell.length_c   1.000
_cell.angle_alpha   90.00
_cell.angle_beta   90.00
_cell.angle_gamma   90.00
#
_symmetry.space_group_name_H-M   'P 1'
#
loop_
_entity.id
_entity.type
_entity.pdbx_description
1 polymer ?
#
loop_
_entity_poly.entity_id
_entity_poly.type
_entity_poly.pdbx_seq_one_letter_code
_entity_poly.pdbx_strand_id
1 'polypeptide(L)'
;LMVAGESGLGKSTLVNSLFLTDMYRDRKLLNAEERITQTVEITKHVVDIEEKGVKLRLTIVDTPGFGDAVNNTECWKPVADYIDQQFEQYFRDESGLNRKNIQ
;
A
#
# COMPACT_ATOMS: atom_id res chain seq x y z
N LEU A 1 1.89 6.08 -3.14
CA LEU A 1 3.15 5.59 -2.55
C LEU A 1 3.00 4.12 -2.22
N MET A 2 3.91 3.25 -2.66
CA MET A 2 3.93 1.84 -2.24
C MET A 2 5.18 1.60 -1.39
N VAL A 3 5.03 0.90 -0.27
CA VAL A 3 6.13 0.61 0.66
C VAL A 3 6.24 -0.91 0.84
N ALA A 4 7.39 -1.46 0.46
CA ALA A 4 7.67 -2.89 0.55
C ALA A 4 8.99 -3.17 1.28
N GLY A 5 9.02 -4.29 2.01
CA GLY A 5 10.17 -4.74 2.79
C GLY A 5 9.73 -5.61 3.97
N GLU A 6 10.68 -6.23 4.66
CA GLU A 6 10.43 -7.11 5.81
C GLU A 6 9.68 -6.40 6.95
N SER A 7 8.92 -7.16 7.71
CA SER A 7 8.28 -6.66 8.91
C SER A 7 9.32 -6.18 9.93
N GLY A 8 8.99 -5.12 10.66
CA GLY A 8 9.91 -4.51 11.62
C GLY A 8 10.90 -3.49 11.06
N LEU A 9 11.04 -3.33 9.73
CA LEU A 9 11.94 -2.32 9.13
C LEU A 9 11.48 -0.85 9.26
N GLY A 10 10.38 -0.59 9.98
CA GLY A 10 9.91 0.78 10.21
C GLY A 10 9.17 1.42 9.02
N LYS A 11 8.68 0.63 8.05
CA LYS A 11 7.89 1.11 6.89
C LYS A 11 6.75 2.07 7.30
N SER A 12 5.92 1.65 8.23
CA SER A 12 4.81 2.46 8.77
C SER A 12 5.30 3.70 9.54
N THR A 13 6.42 3.57 10.26
CA THR A 13 7.05 4.70 10.96
C THR A 13 7.56 5.76 9.99
N LEU A 14 8.15 5.34 8.87
CA LEU A 14 8.62 6.24 7.81
C LEU A 14 7.45 7.00 7.19
N VAL A 15 6.37 6.30 6.83
CA VAL A 15 5.15 6.92 6.26
C VAL A 15 4.56 7.94 7.23
N ASN A 16 4.38 7.57 8.50
CA ASN A 16 3.88 8.49 9.52
C ASN A 16 4.80 9.71 9.71
N SER A 17 6.12 9.52 9.62
CA SER A 17 7.09 10.61 9.78
C SER A 17 7.10 11.56 8.58
N LEU A 18 6.96 11.04 7.36
CA LEU A 18 6.92 11.84 6.14
C LEU A 18 5.67 12.71 6.05
N PHE A 19 4.52 12.17 6.45
CA PHE A 19 3.23 12.87 6.29
C PHE A 19 2.65 13.41 7.59
N LEU A 20 3.37 13.26 8.71
CA LEU A 20 2.97 13.67 10.07
C LEU A 20 1.52 13.27 10.42
N THR A 21 1.05 12.17 9.83
CA THR A 21 -0.34 11.72 9.95
C THR A 21 -0.35 10.39 10.68
N ASP A 22 -1.24 10.27 11.66
CA ASP A 22 -1.35 9.09 12.51
C ASP A 22 -2.23 8.03 11.85
N MET A 23 -1.70 7.43 10.76
CA MET A 23 -2.46 6.55 9.85
C MET A 23 -2.80 5.18 10.44
N TYR A 24 -2.20 4.84 11.58
CA TYR A 24 -2.26 3.51 12.18
C TYR A 24 -2.81 3.53 13.61
N ARG A 25 -3.59 4.56 14.01
CA ARG A 25 -4.15 4.67 15.38
C ARG A 25 -4.92 3.43 15.83
N ASP A 26 -5.65 2.80 14.92
CA ASP A 26 -6.45 1.59 15.20
C ASP A 26 -5.71 0.28 14.90
N ARG A 27 -4.40 0.34 14.64
CA ARG A 27 -3.63 -0.85 14.27
C ARG A 27 -3.52 -1.78 15.47
N LYS A 28 -4.29 -2.87 15.43
CA LYS A 28 -4.12 -3.99 16.37
C LYS A 28 -2.71 -4.56 16.22
N LEU A 29 -1.96 -4.56 17.32
CA LEU A 29 -0.74 -5.34 17.45
C LEU A 29 -1.16 -6.80 17.55
N LEU A 30 -1.12 -7.50 16.42
CA LEU A 30 -1.37 -8.94 16.36
C LEU A 30 -0.29 -9.71 17.11
N ASN A 31 -0.70 -10.76 17.82
CA ASN A 31 0.21 -11.66 18.51
C ASN A 31 1.06 -12.46 17.51
N ALA A 32 2.16 -13.09 17.97
CA ALA A 32 3.10 -13.80 17.09
C ALA A 32 2.41 -14.86 16.19
N GLU A 33 1.42 -15.59 16.72
CA GLU A 33 0.65 -16.59 15.97
C GLU A 33 -0.23 -15.98 14.86
N GLU A 34 -0.82 -14.82 15.13
CA GLU A 34 -1.65 -14.07 14.17
C GLU A 34 -0.79 -13.38 13.09
N ARG A 35 0.46 -13.04 13.41
CA ARG A 35 1.44 -12.53 12.43
C ARG A 35 1.86 -13.60 11.43
N ILE A 36 1.98 -14.86 11.87
CA ILE A 36 2.38 -16.00 11.03
C ILE A 36 1.29 -16.36 10.02
N THR A 37 0.02 -16.09 10.34
CA THR A 37 -1.14 -16.35 9.45
C THR A 37 -1.46 -15.20 8.50
N GLN A 38 -0.76 -14.07 8.57
CA GLN A 38 -0.91 -13.00 7.58
C GLN A 38 -0.33 -13.45 6.24
N THR A 39 -1.21 -13.80 5.31
CA THR A 39 -0.87 -13.85 3.90
C THR A 39 -0.38 -12.47 3.45
N VAL A 40 0.52 -12.41 2.47
CA VAL A 40 1.00 -11.15 1.85
C VAL A 40 -0.14 -10.51 1.06
N GLU A 41 -1.07 -9.90 1.76
CA GLU A 41 -2.21 -9.20 1.19
C GLU A 41 -1.91 -7.70 1.16
N ILE A 42 -2.04 -7.11 -0.03
CA ILE A 42 -1.78 -5.69 -0.21
C ILE A 42 -2.88 -4.87 0.44
N THR A 43 -2.48 -4.02 1.39
CA THR A 43 -3.39 -3.12 2.09
C THR A 43 -3.27 -1.72 1.54
N LYS A 44 -4.40 -1.06 1.24
CA LYS A 44 -4.43 0.34 0.79
C LYS A 44 -4.97 1.25 1.89
N HIS A 45 -4.30 2.36 2.10
CA HIS A 45 -4.74 3.45 2.96
C HIS A 45 -4.81 4.73 2.14
N VAL A 46 -5.97 5.36 2.08
CA VAL A 46 -6.14 6.67 1.41
C VAL A 46 -6.29 7.73 2.48
N VAL A 47 -5.48 8.78 2.38
CA VAL A 47 -5.47 9.90 3.33
C VAL A 47 -5.42 11.20 2.56
N ASP A 48 -6.26 12.14 2.97
CA ASP A 48 -6.19 13.51 2.47
C ASP A 48 -5.27 14.31 3.39
N ILE A 49 -4.19 14.86 2.85
CA ILE A 49 -3.21 15.68 3.57
C ILE A 49 -3.17 17.10 2.99
N GLU A 50 -2.82 18.08 3.81
CA GLU A 50 -2.60 19.45 3.37
C GLU A 50 -1.19 19.90 3.77
N GLU A 51 -0.33 20.14 2.79
CA GLU A 51 1.03 20.62 3.03
C GLU A 51 1.22 21.99 2.36
N LYS A 52 1.50 23.02 3.16
CA LYS A 52 1.76 24.40 2.69
C LYS A 52 0.67 24.94 1.73
N GLY A 53 -0.60 24.61 1.99
CA GLY A 53 -1.75 25.03 1.20
C GLY A 53 -2.07 24.14 -0.01
N VAL A 54 -1.31 23.06 -0.24
CA VAL A 54 -1.62 22.06 -1.27
C VAL A 54 -2.36 20.89 -0.64
N LYS A 55 -3.58 20.63 -1.11
CA LYS A 55 -4.36 19.44 -0.73
C LYS A 55 -3.97 18.27 -1.62
N LEU A 56 -3.42 17.23 -1.01
CA LEU A 56 -3.02 16.00 -1.67
C LEU A 56 -3.88 14.85 -1.16
N ARG A 57 -4.48 14.08 -2.08
CA ARG A 57 -5.01 12.76 -1.75
C ARG A 57 -3.90 11.73 -1.94
N LEU A 58 -3.36 11.24 -0.84
CA LEU A 58 -2.29 10.26 -0.84
C LEU A 58 -2.86 8.85 -0.65
N THR A 59 -2.60 7.97 -1.60
CA THR A 59 -2.82 6.53 -1.44
C THR A 59 -1.51 5.85 -1.07
N ILE A 60 -1.47 5.23 0.10
CA ILE A 60 -0.38 4.40 0.60
C ILE A 60 -0.76 2.94 0.42
N VAL A 61 0.17 2.17 -0.13
CA VAL A 61 0.02 0.74 -0.40
C VAL A 61 1.08 0.00 0.41
N ASP A 62 0.63 -0.77 1.39
CA ASP A 62 1.49 -1.56 2.29
C ASP A 62 1.48 -3.04 1.90
N THR A 63 2.63 -3.70 2.08
CA THR A 63 2.81 -5.14 1.87
C THR A 63 3.16 -5.85 3.20
N PRO A 64 2.18 -6.06 4.11
CA PRO A 64 2.41 -6.83 5.33
C PRO A 64 2.89 -8.25 5.00
N GLY A 65 3.82 -8.80 5.77
CA GLY A 65 4.32 -10.16 5.55
C GLY A 65 5.37 -10.29 4.44
N PHE A 66 5.69 -9.23 3.71
CA PHE A 66 6.65 -9.30 2.60
C PHE A 66 8.04 -9.70 3.07
N GLY A 67 8.54 -10.86 2.65
CA GLY A 67 9.86 -11.36 3.04
C GLY A 67 9.89 -12.06 4.41
N ASP A 68 8.75 -12.18 5.11
CA ASP A 68 8.70 -12.73 6.47
C ASP A 68 8.67 -14.27 6.51
N ALA A 69 8.44 -14.93 5.38
CA ALA A 69 8.34 -16.38 5.29
C ALA A 69 9.73 -17.06 5.27
N VAL A 70 9.82 -18.30 5.78
CA VAL A 70 11.05 -19.10 5.68
C VAL A 70 11.42 -19.38 4.21
N ASN A 71 10.41 -19.63 3.37
CA ASN A 71 10.57 -19.69 1.92
C ASN A 71 9.99 -18.42 1.30
N ASN A 72 10.87 -17.57 0.79
CA ASN A 72 10.53 -16.31 0.12
C ASN A 72 10.52 -16.43 -1.42
N THR A 73 10.53 -17.66 -1.95
CA THR A 73 10.39 -17.88 -3.38
C THR A 73 9.11 -17.20 -3.87
N GLU A 74 9.25 -16.32 -4.87
CA GLU A 74 8.12 -15.60 -5.48
C GLU A 74 7.35 -14.64 -4.54
N CYS A 75 7.93 -14.23 -3.40
CA CYS A 75 7.30 -13.25 -2.49
C CYS A 75 7.00 -11.88 -3.15
N TRP A 76 7.63 -11.60 -4.28
CA TRP A 76 7.43 -10.42 -5.11
C TRP A 76 6.16 -10.46 -5.96
N LYS A 77 5.59 -11.64 -6.23
CA LYS A 77 4.42 -11.79 -7.12
C LYS A 77 3.22 -10.93 -6.70
N PRO A 78 2.78 -10.91 -5.43
CA PRO A 78 1.65 -10.08 -5.03
C PRO A 78 1.86 -8.59 -5.34
N VAL A 79 3.10 -8.10 -5.22
CA VAL A 79 3.47 -6.72 -5.53
C VAL A 79 3.41 -6.45 -7.02
N ALA A 80 3.95 -7.35 -7.83
CA ALA A 80 3.91 -7.25 -9.30
C ALA A 80 2.46 -7.32 -9.81
N ASP A 81 1.70 -8.32 -9.39
CA ASP A 81 0.30 -8.53 -9.78
C ASP A 81 -0.56 -7.30 -9.47
N TYR A 82 -0.30 -6.66 -8.33
CA TYR A 82 -0.99 -5.43 -7.96
C TYR A 82 -0.67 -4.25 -8.87
N ILE A 83 0.61 -4.05 -9.18
CA ILE A 83 1.07 -2.99 -10.08
C ILE A 83 0.44 -3.19 -11.46
N ASP A 84 0.49 -4.42 -11.98
CA ASP A 84 -0.10 -4.79 -13.27
C ASP A 84 -1.61 -4.56 -13.26
N GLN A 85 -2.32 -4.94 -12.19
CA GLN A 85 -3.75 -4.65 -12.05
C GLN A 85 -4.05 -3.15 -12.05
N GLN A 86 -3.21 -2.31 -11.42
CA GLN A 86 -3.42 -0.86 -11.45
C GLN A 86 -3.22 -0.30 -12.87
N PHE A 87 -2.23 -0.80 -13.61
CA PHE A 87 -2.02 -0.42 -15.01
C PHE A 87 -3.16 -0.87 -15.91
N GLU A 88 -3.64 -2.11 -15.77
CA GLU A 88 -4.78 -2.60 -16.54
C GLU A 88 -6.06 -1.81 -16.23
N GLN A 89 -6.30 -1.48 -14.96
CA GLN A 89 -7.45 -0.67 -14.57
C GLN A 89 -7.38 0.71 -15.23
N TYR A 90 -6.22 1.37 -15.14
CA TYR A 90 -5.99 2.66 -15.80
C TYR A 90 -6.18 2.56 -17.32
N PHE A 91 -5.61 1.54 -17.96
CA PHE A 91 -5.74 1.31 -19.40
C PHE A 91 -7.19 1.08 -19.83
N ARG A 92 -7.96 0.31 -19.05
CA ARG A 92 -9.41 0.12 -19.27
C ARG A 92 -10.18 1.42 -19.14
N ASP A 93 -9.87 2.22 -18.13
CA ASP A 93 -10.53 3.51 -17.89
C ASP A 93 -10.21 4.53 -19.00
N GLU A 94 -9.01 4.49 -19.58
CA GLU A 94 -8.60 5.33 -20.71
C GLU A 94 -9.17 4.85 -22.06
N SER A 95 -9.22 3.53 -22.27
CA SER A 95 -9.69 2.91 -23.51
C SER A 95 -11.22 2.78 -23.59
N GLY A 96 -11.91 2.95 -22.45
CA GLY A 96 -13.37 2.93 -22.37
C GLY A 96 -14.02 4.12 -23.09
N LEU A 97 -15.19 3.90 -23.70
CA LEU A 97 -15.95 4.91 -24.46
C LEU A 97 -16.38 6.14 -23.63
N ASN A 98 -16.34 6.07 -22.29
CA ASN A 98 -16.69 7.17 -21.40
C ASN A 98 -15.44 7.86 -20.83
N ARG A 99 -14.80 8.68 -21.67
CA ARG A 99 -13.77 9.63 -21.22
C ARG A 99 -14.40 10.67 -20.29
N LYS A 100 -14.29 10.48 -18.97
CA LYS A 100 -14.75 11.48 -17.99
C LYS A 100 -13.83 12.70 -17.85
N ASN A 101 -12.72 12.78 -18.58
CA ASN A 101 -11.81 13.93 -18.55
C ASN A 101 -11.33 14.34 -19.96
N ILE A 102 -12.27 14.67 -20.86
CA ILE A 102 -11.97 15.65 -21.92
C ILE A 102 -12.56 16.98 -21.43
N GLN A 103 -11.73 17.82 -20.83
CA GLN A 103 -11.90 19.28 -20.81
C GLN A 103 -10.57 19.95 -20.52
#